data_AF-W1DJZ3-F1
#
_entry.id   AF-W1DJZ3-F1
#
_cell.length_a   1.000
_cell.length_b   1.000
_cell.length_c   1.000
_cell.angle_alpha   90.00
_cell.angle_beta   90.00
_cell.angle_gamma   90.00
#
_symmetry.space_group_name_H-M   'P 1'
#
loop_
_entity.id
_entity.type
_entity.pdbx_description
1 polymer ?
#
loop_
_entity_poly.entity_id
_entity_poly.type
_entity_poly.pdbx_seq_one_letter_code
_entity_poly.pdbx_strand_id
1 'polypeptide(L)'
;MHPIIKVMLVGGKADGLLVSVADDATEVSVTPAQYGALSGQPLSYRIVSQTIDDERYFFGVFSDAHQDSDKLTRVALTRGMKKSSVKPCPKGGVRGYAGRAVLLWQPSISRAGRIMIQYIRIQNFRSVKDIALELGPLNIVFGPNGCGKSNIYNAIHLLTAAAEGRLSGFISEEGGLENMMWSGERSPLDRHPRRLQIACRTDSFDYELQIGFPEKLPYPTQFMLDPIVKEENIWLAGYSRRPSSRVLQRKNQAAFLVDVTGEKSTFTESIYENESVFGQLGEPHRFPEVSRVRETLRRWRFYHEFAIGRHSPLRQPAVGYRSPVLDSDGQNLAAAFQTIVEIGAEEILHEILADAFPGCQFYCENEHSRFALKMRREGIRRPLLAAEMSDGTLRFLCLAVALLSPRPPAFSGDQ
;
A
#
# COMPACT_ATOMS: atom_id res chain seq x y z
N MET A 1 -10.21 -23.86 -4.77
CA MET A 1 -10.85 -22.61 -4.28
C MET A 1 -10.52 -21.52 -5.27
N HIS A 2 -11.48 -20.67 -5.62
CA HIS A 2 -11.24 -19.50 -6.45
C HIS A 2 -10.41 -18.45 -5.67
N PRO A 3 -9.54 -17.67 -6.33
CA PRO A 3 -8.88 -16.54 -5.67
C PRO A 3 -9.94 -15.51 -5.27
N ILE A 4 -9.93 -15.12 -3.99
CA ILE A 4 -10.85 -14.12 -3.45
C ILE A 4 -10.21 -12.75 -3.62
N ILE A 5 -10.84 -11.88 -4.41
CA ILE A 5 -10.44 -10.47 -4.50
C ILE A 5 -11.13 -9.72 -3.37
N LYS A 6 -10.35 -8.97 -2.60
CA LYS A 6 -10.86 -8.11 -1.52
C LYS A 6 -11.04 -6.70 -2.06
N VAL A 7 -12.28 -6.38 -2.43
CA VAL A 7 -12.68 -5.05 -2.84
C VAL A 7 -13.16 -4.31 -1.60
N MET A 8 -12.48 -3.24 -1.23
CA MET A 8 -12.91 -2.38 -0.15
C MET A 8 -13.81 -1.28 -0.71
N LEU A 9 -15.08 -1.29 -0.32
CA LEU A 9 -16.07 -0.28 -0.71
C LEU A 9 -16.25 0.71 0.43
N VAL A 10 -15.69 1.90 0.26
CA VAL A 10 -15.69 2.95 1.29
C VAL A 10 -16.90 3.86 1.11
N GLY A 11 -17.83 3.81 2.08
CA GLY A 11 -19.07 4.59 2.08
C GLY A 11 -18.91 6.04 2.54
N GLY A 12 -19.98 6.84 2.45
CA GLY A 12 -19.97 8.29 2.72
C GLY A 12 -19.61 8.71 4.16
N LYS A 13 -19.52 7.76 5.10
CA LYS A 13 -19.07 7.97 6.48
C LYS A 13 -17.76 7.24 6.82
N ALA A 14 -17.05 6.77 5.80
CA ALA A 14 -15.87 5.90 5.89
C ALA A 14 -16.09 4.57 6.63
N ASP A 15 -17.35 4.16 6.81
CA ASP A 15 -17.72 2.76 6.99
C ASP A 15 -17.35 2.02 5.70
N GLY A 16 -16.27 1.23 5.75
CA GLY A 16 -15.78 0.49 4.60
C GLY A 16 -16.19 -0.97 4.67
N LEU A 17 -17.02 -1.41 3.72
CA LEU A 17 -17.37 -2.82 3.57
C LEU A 17 -16.27 -3.52 2.75
N LEU A 18 -15.59 -4.49 3.37
CA LEU A 18 -14.66 -5.36 2.67
C LEU A 18 -15.43 -6.51 2.02
N VAL A 19 -15.76 -6.37 0.73
CA VAL A 19 -16.44 -7.44 -0.02
C VAL A 19 -15.39 -8.43 -0.52
N SER A 20 -15.53 -9.69 -0.08
CA SER A 20 -14.82 -10.82 -0.65
C SER A 20 -15.53 -11.26 -1.92
N VAL A 21 -15.03 -10.85 -3.07
CA VAL A 21 -15.61 -11.12 -4.37
C VAL A 21 -15.03 -12.43 -4.92
N ALA A 22 -15.91 -13.32 -5.37
CA ALA A 22 -15.51 -14.53 -6.10
C ALA A 22 -15.09 -14.17 -7.54
N ASP A 23 -14.11 -14.92 -8.07
CA ASP A 23 -13.51 -14.83 -9.41
C ASP A 23 -14.51 -14.81 -10.60
N ASP A 24 -15.78 -15.12 -10.36
CA ASP A 24 -16.87 -15.17 -11.35
C ASP A 24 -17.98 -14.11 -11.15
N ALA A 25 -17.97 -13.33 -10.07
CA ALA A 25 -19.03 -12.37 -9.77
C ALA A 25 -18.93 -11.11 -10.64
N THR A 26 -19.81 -11.00 -11.64
CA THR A 26 -19.83 -9.87 -12.59
C THR A 26 -20.48 -8.59 -12.06
N GLU A 27 -21.27 -8.67 -10.99
CA GLU A 27 -22.01 -7.53 -10.45
C GLU A 27 -22.17 -7.66 -8.93
N VAL A 28 -21.90 -6.58 -8.20
CA VAL A 28 -21.99 -6.47 -6.74
C VAL A 28 -22.85 -5.25 -6.43
N SER A 29 -24.08 -5.47 -5.97
CA SER A 29 -24.96 -4.41 -5.48
C SER A 29 -24.78 -4.23 -3.97
N VAL A 30 -24.51 -2.99 -3.54
CA VAL A 30 -24.39 -2.66 -2.11
C VAL A 30 -25.49 -1.69 -1.73
N THR A 31 -26.33 -2.10 -0.79
CA THR A 31 -27.47 -1.31 -0.30
C THR A 31 -26.99 -0.13 0.56
N PRO A 32 -27.75 0.98 0.68
CA PRO A 32 -27.39 2.12 1.51
C PRO A 32 -26.95 1.76 2.94
N ALA A 33 -27.67 0.83 3.57
CA ALA A 33 -27.37 0.34 4.92
C ALA A 33 -26.01 -0.37 5.02
N GLN A 34 -25.51 -0.98 3.93
CA GLN A 34 -24.24 -1.71 3.90
C GLN A 34 -23.01 -0.80 3.72
N TYR A 35 -23.19 0.48 3.33
CA TYR A 35 -22.11 1.48 3.26
C TYR A 35 -22.36 2.73 4.16
N GLY A 36 -23.18 2.58 5.21
CA GLY A 36 -23.39 3.61 6.24
C GLY A 36 -24.29 4.78 5.83
N ALA A 37 -25.02 4.68 4.72
CA ALA A 37 -25.98 5.68 4.27
C ALA A 37 -27.40 5.43 4.82
N LEU A 38 -28.03 6.48 5.34
CA LEU A 38 -29.39 6.43 5.89
C LEU A 38 -30.47 6.25 4.81
N SER A 39 -30.19 6.72 3.59
CA SER A 39 -31.01 6.53 2.39
C SER A 39 -30.15 6.74 1.14
N GLY A 40 -30.61 6.23 -0.01
CA GLY A 40 -29.91 6.30 -1.29
C GLY A 40 -30.39 5.22 -2.25
N GLN A 41 -29.91 5.22 -3.50
CA GLN A 41 -30.02 4.05 -4.36
C GLN A 41 -28.89 3.05 -4.04
N PRO A 42 -29.10 1.73 -4.20
CA PRO A 42 -28.01 0.76 -4.10
C PRO A 42 -26.91 1.07 -5.11
N LEU A 43 -25.65 1.01 -4.67
CA LEU A 43 -24.50 1.19 -5.53
C LEU A 43 -24.22 -0.15 -6.23
N SER A 44 -24.63 -0.25 -7.50
CA SER A 44 -24.34 -1.40 -8.36
C SER A 44 -22.99 -1.25 -9.04
N TYR A 45 -22.05 -2.11 -8.65
CA TYR A 45 -20.72 -2.20 -9.22
C TYR A 45 -20.65 -3.38 -10.18
N ARG A 46 -20.38 -3.13 -11.46
CA ARG A 46 -20.04 -4.18 -12.41
C ARG A 46 -18.55 -4.48 -12.31
N ILE A 47 -18.22 -5.68 -11.86
CA ILE A 47 -16.84 -6.18 -11.90
C ILE A 47 -16.71 -6.95 -13.21
N VAL A 48 -16.25 -6.24 -14.25
CA VAL A 48 -15.94 -6.87 -15.53
C VAL A 48 -14.63 -7.64 -15.34
N SER A 49 -14.59 -8.93 -15.68
CA SER A 49 -13.33 -9.65 -15.83
C SER A 49 -13.07 -9.97 -17.29
N GLN A 50 -11.87 -9.66 -17.81
CA GLN A 50 -11.45 -10.02 -19.16
C GLN A 50 -10.31 -11.03 -19.07
N THR A 51 -10.37 -12.10 -19.85
CA THR A 51 -9.27 -13.05 -19.96
C THR A 51 -8.48 -12.74 -21.22
N ILE A 52 -7.19 -12.49 -21.06
CA ILE A 52 -6.22 -12.21 -22.14
C ILE A 52 -5.07 -13.18 -21.89
N ASP A 53 -4.76 -14.02 -22.89
CA ASP A 53 -3.63 -14.97 -22.87
C ASP A 53 -3.52 -15.86 -21.61
N ASP A 54 -4.64 -16.54 -21.28
CA ASP A 54 -4.84 -17.38 -20.10
C ASP A 54 -4.70 -16.67 -18.73
N GLU A 55 -4.55 -15.34 -18.71
CA GLU A 55 -4.56 -14.52 -17.50
C GLU A 55 -5.84 -13.67 -17.41
N ARG A 56 -6.31 -13.43 -16.18
CA ARG A 56 -7.60 -12.79 -15.92
C ARG A 56 -7.42 -11.43 -15.25
N TYR A 57 -7.87 -10.40 -15.94
CA TYR A 57 -7.89 -9.00 -15.54
C TYR A 57 -9.27 -8.67 -14.95
N PHE A 58 -9.32 -7.71 -14.02
CA PHE A 58 -10.56 -7.28 -13.37
C PHE A 58 -10.67 -5.75 -13.42
N PHE A 59 -11.86 -5.26 -13.79
CA PHE A 59 -12.20 -3.85 -13.91
C PHE A 59 -13.46 -3.57 -13.09
N GLY A 60 -13.42 -2.59 -12.20
CA GLY A 60 -14.62 -2.08 -11.52
C GLY A 60 -15.21 -0.92 -12.31
N VAL A 61 -16.46 -1.06 -12.76
CA VAL A 61 -17.23 -0.01 -13.44
C VAL A 61 -18.53 0.20 -12.68
N PHE A 62 -18.91 1.44 -12.37
CA PHE A 62 -20.28 1.71 -11.89
C PHE A 62 -21.27 1.34 -13.00
N SER A 63 -22.42 0.73 -12.66
CA SER A 63 -23.44 0.50 -13.70
C SER A 63 -24.01 1.84 -14.19
N ASP A 64 -24.35 1.91 -15.48
CA ASP A 64 -24.76 3.13 -16.20
C ASP A 64 -26.05 3.81 -15.67
N ALA A 65 -26.66 3.26 -14.62
CA ALA A 65 -27.83 3.81 -13.95
C ALA A 65 -27.53 5.04 -13.06
N HIS A 66 -26.27 5.36 -12.80
CA HIS A 66 -25.88 6.47 -11.93
C HIS A 66 -25.67 7.80 -12.69
N GLN A 67 -26.39 8.85 -12.29
CA GLN A 67 -26.45 10.17 -12.98
C GLN A 67 -25.14 11.00 -13.03
N ASP A 68 -24.00 10.48 -12.56
CA ASP A 68 -22.73 11.21 -12.46
C ASP A 68 -21.72 10.73 -13.54
N SER A 69 -22.21 10.58 -14.78
CA SER A 69 -21.50 9.97 -15.93
C SER A 69 -20.16 10.63 -16.26
N ASP A 70 -20.03 11.93 -16.02
CA ASP A 70 -18.84 12.73 -16.37
C ASP A 70 -17.63 12.49 -15.46
N LYS A 71 -17.76 11.70 -14.39
CA LYS A 71 -16.68 11.42 -13.41
C LYS A 71 -16.11 9.99 -13.48
N LEU A 72 -16.54 9.18 -14.46
CA LEU A 72 -16.26 7.74 -14.54
C LEU A 72 -14.94 7.36 -15.24
N THR A 73 -14.08 8.33 -15.58
CA THR A 73 -12.86 8.15 -16.40
C THR A 73 -11.62 7.66 -15.62
N ARG A 74 -11.76 6.71 -14.68
CA ARG A 74 -10.63 6.09 -13.97
C ARG A 74 -10.62 4.57 -14.10
N VAL A 75 -9.92 4.08 -15.13
CA VAL A 75 -9.56 2.67 -15.30
C VAL A 75 -8.28 2.39 -14.51
N ALA A 76 -8.32 1.40 -13.61
CA ALA A 76 -7.15 0.87 -12.92
C ALA A 76 -6.84 -0.55 -13.43
N LEU A 77 -5.58 -0.81 -13.78
CA LEU A 77 -5.11 -2.07 -14.37
C LEU A 77 -4.33 -2.90 -13.34
N THR A 78 -4.75 -4.14 -13.06
CA THR A 78 -3.94 -5.11 -12.29
C THR A 78 -4.15 -6.57 -12.74
N ARG A 79 -3.13 -7.42 -12.52
CA ARG A 79 -2.94 -8.79 -13.03
C ARG A 79 -3.44 -9.86 -12.04
N GLY A 80 -4.20 -10.86 -12.51
CA GLY A 80 -4.72 -12.00 -11.72
C GLY A 80 -4.04 -13.35 -12.06
N MET A 81 -4.06 -14.31 -11.12
CA MET A 81 -3.35 -15.59 -11.24
C MET A 81 -4.11 -16.66 -12.07
N LYS A 82 -3.36 -17.56 -12.72
CA LYS A 82 -3.87 -18.62 -13.62
C LYS A 82 -4.83 -19.62 -12.96
N LYS A 83 -5.81 -20.06 -13.75
CA LYS A 83 -6.85 -21.04 -13.40
C LYS A 83 -6.29 -22.48 -13.45
N SER A 84 -6.18 -23.16 -12.31
CA SER A 84 -5.76 -24.57 -12.28
C SER A 84 -6.85 -25.48 -12.83
N SER A 85 -6.55 -26.22 -13.90
CA SER A 85 -7.49 -27.15 -14.55
C SER A 85 -7.14 -28.61 -14.30
N VAL A 86 -8.16 -29.41 -14.00
CA VAL A 86 -8.11 -30.88 -13.96
C VAL A 86 -8.82 -31.41 -15.22
N LYS A 87 -8.23 -32.41 -15.88
CA LYS A 87 -8.72 -33.11 -17.10
C LYS A 87 -8.09 -34.53 -17.13
N PRO A 88 -8.52 -35.50 -17.98
CA PRO A 88 -9.28 -35.39 -19.25
C PRO A 88 -10.52 -36.37 -19.30
N CYS A 89 -11.18 -36.78 -20.40
CA CYS A 89 -10.96 -36.54 -21.86
C CYS A 89 -12.24 -36.20 -22.71
N PRO A 90 -12.90 -37.05 -23.56
CA PRO A 90 -13.25 -36.53 -24.91
C PRO A 90 -14.63 -36.86 -25.56
N LYS A 91 -15.07 -36.04 -26.53
CA LYS A 91 -15.24 -36.38 -27.98
C LYS A 91 -15.95 -35.27 -28.82
N GLY A 92 -15.53 -35.11 -30.09
CA GLY A 92 -16.04 -34.15 -31.11
C GLY A 92 -15.42 -32.74 -30.96
N GLY A 93 -14.72 -32.10 -31.92
CA GLY A 93 -14.93 -31.96 -33.38
C GLY A 93 -15.58 -30.58 -33.63
N VAL A 94 -15.05 -29.61 -34.41
CA VAL A 94 -14.11 -29.61 -35.56
C VAL A 94 -13.43 -28.21 -35.73
N ARG A 95 -12.22 -28.16 -36.33
CA ARG A 95 -11.48 -27.01 -36.95
C ARG A 95 -11.07 -25.77 -36.12
N GLY A 96 -9.75 -25.65 -35.92
CA GLY A 96 -8.94 -24.68 -36.70
C GLY A 96 -8.53 -23.35 -36.05
N TYR A 97 -7.30 -23.30 -35.49
CA TYR A 97 -6.24 -22.35 -35.86
C TYR A 97 -4.89 -22.88 -35.32
N ALA A 98 -3.77 -22.44 -35.92
CA ALA A 98 -2.44 -22.94 -35.60
C ALA A 98 -1.72 -22.08 -34.54
N GLY A 99 -1.10 -22.73 -33.57
CA GLY A 99 -0.25 -22.11 -32.54
C GLY A 99 0.23 -23.21 -31.59
N ARG A 100 1.55 -23.45 -31.51
CA ARG A 100 2.11 -24.64 -30.85
C ARG A 100 3.04 -24.23 -29.70
N ALA A 101 2.80 -24.83 -28.53
CA ALA A 101 3.64 -24.82 -27.32
C ALA A 101 3.81 -23.48 -26.58
N VAL A 102 3.00 -23.31 -25.52
CA VAL A 102 3.32 -22.43 -24.38
C VAL A 102 4.16 -23.21 -23.37
N LEU A 103 5.29 -22.64 -22.94
CA LEU A 103 6.11 -23.21 -21.88
C LEU A 103 5.41 -22.98 -20.52
N LEU A 104 5.27 -24.04 -19.72
CA LEU A 104 4.75 -23.92 -18.35
C LEU A 104 5.86 -23.43 -17.42
N TRP A 105 5.72 -22.21 -16.89
CA TRP A 105 6.46 -21.80 -15.70
C TRP A 105 5.55 -21.14 -14.67
N GLN A 106 5.69 -21.59 -13.42
CA GLN A 106 5.15 -20.91 -12.26
C GLN A 106 6.29 -20.07 -11.69
N PRO A 107 6.17 -18.75 -11.53
CA PRO A 107 7.12 -17.99 -10.75
C PRO A 107 6.95 -18.40 -9.28
N SER A 108 7.70 -19.42 -8.86
CA SER A 108 8.03 -19.65 -7.47
C SER A 108 9.01 -18.57 -7.02
N ILE A 109 8.53 -17.32 -6.97
CA ILE A 109 9.12 -16.30 -6.11
C ILE A 109 9.13 -16.94 -4.74
N SER A 110 10.33 -17.21 -4.23
CA SER A 110 10.54 -17.85 -2.94
C SER A 110 9.77 -17.07 -1.87
N ARG A 111 8.69 -17.67 -1.35
CA ARG A 111 7.82 -17.05 -0.34
C ARG A 111 8.53 -16.76 0.99
N ALA A 112 9.75 -17.26 1.16
CA ALA A 112 10.57 -17.06 2.34
C ALA A 112 11.04 -15.60 2.46
N GLY A 113 10.39 -14.81 3.33
CA GLY A 113 10.91 -13.54 3.82
C GLY A 113 10.19 -12.26 3.37
N ARG A 114 9.08 -12.36 2.63
CA ARG A 114 8.21 -11.19 2.35
C ARG A 114 7.22 -10.99 3.50
N ILE A 115 7.60 -10.15 4.46
CA ILE A 115 6.68 -9.71 5.52
C ILE A 115 5.54 -8.94 4.88
N MET A 116 4.29 -9.33 5.16
CA MET A 116 3.09 -8.80 4.50
C MET A 116 2.08 -8.35 5.54
N ILE A 117 1.45 -7.18 5.34
CA ILE A 117 0.31 -6.77 6.17
C ILE A 117 -0.87 -7.70 5.91
N GLN A 118 -1.30 -8.43 6.93
CA GLN A 118 -2.44 -9.33 6.91
C GLN A 118 -3.70 -8.67 7.45
N TYR A 119 -3.56 -7.73 8.40
CA TYR A 119 -4.69 -7.03 8.99
C TYR A 119 -4.30 -5.61 9.40
N ILE A 120 -5.26 -4.69 9.30
CA ILE A 120 -5.15 -3.34 9.83
C ILE A 120 -6.44 -2.93 10.54
N ARG A 121 -6.31 -2.24 11.67
CA ARG A 121 -7.39 -1.52 12.35
C ARG A 121 -7.07 -0.04 12.44
N ILE A 122 -8.04 0.81 12.12
CA ILE A 122 -7.92 2.27 12.24
C ILE A 122 -9.14 2.75 13.04
N GLN A 123 -8.90 3.51 14.11
CA GLN A 123 -9.95 4.06 14.97
C GLN A 123 -9.71 5.53 15.25
N ASN A 124 -10.81 6.30 15.29
CA ASN A 124 -10.83 7.73 15.51
C ASN A 124 -9.94 8.55 14.55
N PHE A 125 -9.81 8.16 13.27
CA PHE A 125 -8.97 8.83 12.27
C PHE A 125 -9.81 9.57 11.21
N ARG A 126 -9.85 10.91 11.25
CA ARG A 126 -10.57 11.77 10.29
C ARG A 126 -12.02 11.37 10.02
N SER A 127 -12.32 10.77 8.86
CA SER A 127 -13.66 10.25 8.55
C SER A 127 -13.92 8.88 9.19
N VAL A 128 -12.87 8.10 9.46
CA VAL A 128 -12.93 6.71 9.94
C VAL A 128 -13.15 6.67 11.45
N LYS A 129 -14.30 6.13 11.89
CA LYS A 129 -14.60 5.96 13.32
C LYS A 129 -13.93 4.71 13.90
N ASP A 130 -14.20 3.54 13.32
CA ASP A 130 -13.55 2.27 13.61
C ASP A 130 -13.68 1.39 12.38
N ILE A 131 -12.55 0.90 11.86
CA ILE A 131 -12.54 -0.02 10.73
C ILE A 131 -11.48 -1.09 10.95
N ALA A 132 -11.81 -2.31 10.54
CA ALA A 132 -10.97 -3.50 10.67
C ALA A 132 -10.95 -4.22 9.32
N LEU A 133 -9.77 -4.37 8.73
CA LEU A 133 -9.58 -4.89 7.37
C LEU A 133 -8.58 -6.03 7.41
N GLU A 134 -9.01 -7.22 7.00
CA GLU A 134 -8.11 -8.32 6.67
C GLU A 134 -7.62 -8.11 5.24
N LEU A 135 -6.33 -7.94 5.02
CA LEU A 135 -5.71 -7.62 3.73
C LEU A 135 -5.24 -8.89 2.99
N GLY A 136 -5.27 -8.85 1.65
CA GLY A 136 -4.65 -9.84 0.76
C GLY A 136 -3.32 -9.34 0.16
N PRO A 137 -2.61 -10.16 -0.62
CA PRO A 137 -1.35 -9.75 -1.28
C PRO A 137 -1.51 -8.58 -2.27
N LEU A 138 -2.73 -8.37 -2.76
CA LEU A 138 -3.19 -7.20 -3.49
C LEU A 138 -4.54 -6.78 -2.89
N ASN A 139 -4.74 -5.47 -2.68
CA ASN A 139 -5.98 -4.90 -2.18
C ASN A 139 -6.35 -3.71 -3.06
N ILE A 140 -7.62 -3.59 -3.43
CA ILE A 140 -8.13 -2.49 -4.25
C ILE A 140 -9.17 -1.73 -3.43
N VAL A 141 -8.91 -0.45 -3.20
CA VAL A 141 -9.77 0.44 -2.39
C VAL A 141 -10.58 1.33 -3.33
N PHE A 142 -11.90 1.16 -3.34
CA PHE A 142 -12.81 1.87 -4.22
C PHE A 142 -13.91 2.60 -3.45
N GLY A 143 -14.51 3.62 -4.07
CA GLY A 143 -15.62 4.37 -3.52
C GLY A 143 -15.70 5.79 -4.10
N PRO A 144 -16.75 6.55 -3.80
CA PRO A 144 -16.92 7.94 -4.25
C PRO A 144 -15.76 8.86 -3.84
N ASN A 145 -15.69 10.06 -4.42
CA ASN A 145 -14.78 11.09 -3.90
C ASN A 145 -15.24 11.55 -2.51
N GLY A 146 -14.29 11.82 -1.61
CA GLY A 146 -14.57 12.23 -0.23
C GLY A 146 -14.94 11.12 0.76
N CYS A 147 -15.14 9.86 0.33
CA CYS A 147 -15.56 8.78 1.25
C CYS A 147 -14.48 8.32 2.26
N GLY A 148 -13.21 8.73 2.09
CA GLY A 148 -12.13 8.44 3.05
C GLY A 148 -11.06 7.44 2.57
N LYS A 149 -11.00 7.10 1.28
CA LYS A 149 -9.93 6.24 0.69
C LYS A 149 -8.53 6.71 1.11
N SER A 150 -8.23 8.00 0.89
CA SER A 150 -6.94 8.61 1.26
C SER A 150 -6.70 8.64 2.77
N ASN A 151 -7.74 8.59 3.62
CA ASN A 151 -7.56 8.50 5.07
C ASN A 151 -7.04 7.12 5.50
N ILE A 152 -7.40 6.05 4.79
CA ILE A 152 -6.84 4.70 5.03
C ILE A 152 -5.35 4.69 4.65
N TYR A 153 -4.99 5.27 3.50
CA TYR A 153 -3.60 5.42 3.09
C TYR A 153 -2.78 6.28 4.08
N ASN A 154 -3.28 7.45 4.48
CA ASN A 154 -2.59 8.33 5.43
C ASN A 154 -2.45 7.68 6.82
N ALA A 155 -3.40 6.82 7.23
CA ALA A 155 -3.28 6.03 8.45
C ALA A 155 -2.14 4.98 8.37
N ILE A 156 -1.96 4.31 7.23
CA ILE A 156 -0.81 3.41 7.00
C ILE A 156 0.50 4.22 6.93
N HIS A 157 0.46 5.40 6.33
CA HIS A 157 1.62 6.30 6.23
C HIS A 157 2.07 6.82 7.60
N LEU A 158 1.14 7.10 8.53
CA LEU A 158 1.46 7.47 9.92
C LEU A 158 2.31 6.41 10.64
N LEU A 159 2.05 5.12 10.41
CA LEU A 159 2.87 4.03 10.97
C LEU A 159 4.31 4.04 10.43
N THR A 160 4.49 4.50 9.19
CA THR A 160 5.81 4.64 8.55
C THR A 160 6.53 5.88 9.09
N ALA A 161 5.84 7.02 9.21
CA ALA A 161 6.37 8.23 9.84
C ALA A 161 6.80 7.97 11.29
N ALA A 162 6.04 7.19 12.06
CA ALA A 162 6.43 6.72 13.39
C ALA A 162 7.75 5.93 13.36
N ALA A 163 7.88 4.98 12.43
CA ALA A 163 9.08 4.16 12.28
C ALA A 163 10.32 4.94 11.79
N GLU A 164 10.12 6.10 11.16
CA GLU A 164 11.17 7.02 10.72
C GLU A 164 11.55 8.08 11.77
N GLY A 165 10.86 8.14 12.91
CA GLY A 165 11.05 9.21 13.91
C GLY A 165 10.58 10.58 13.43
N ARG A 166 9.54 10.61 12.59
CA ARG A 166 8.90 11.81 12.04
C ARG A 166 7.44 11.92 12.46
N LEU A 167 7.04 11.35 13.59
CA LEU A 167 5.64 11.23 13.98
C LEU A 167 4.98 12.61 14.15
N SER A 168 5.62 13.50 14.90
CA SER A 168 5.15 14.86 15.15
C SER A 168 5.19 15.72 13.89
N GLY A 169 6.21 15.52 13.06
CA GLY A 169 6.38 16.22 11.79
C GLY A 169 5.24 15.91 10.83
N PHE A 170 4.96 14.62 10.61
CA PHE A 170 3.86 14.17 9.76
C PHE A 170 2.49 14.62 10.30
N ILE A 171 2.27 14.55 11.63
CA ILE A 171 1.03 15.06 12.23
C ILE A 171 0.88 16.57 12.01
N SER A 172 1.97 17.34 12.09
CA SER A 172 1.97 18.77 11.80
C SER A 172 1.71 19.09 10.31
N GLU A 173 2.33 18.34 9.40
CA GLU A 173 2.10 18.42 7.94
C GLU A 173 0.63 18.17 7.58
N GLU A 174 -0.01 17.21 8.25
CA GLU A 174 -1.45 16.89 8.11
C GLU A 174 -2.39 17.87 8.85
N GLY A 175 -1.87 18.98 9.37
CA GLY A 175 -2.61 20.07 9.99
C GLY A 175 -2.81 19.95 11.52
N GLY A 176 -2.06 19.09 12.20
CA GLY A 176 -2.11 18.88 13.64
C GLY A 176 -3.06 17.74 14.06
N LEU A 177 -2.91 17.26 15.30
CA LEU A 177 -3.61 16.06 15.78
C LEU A 177 -5.14 16.20 15.76
N GLU A 178 -5.69 17.39 16.02
CA GLU A 178 -7.15 17.62 15.95
C GLU A 178 -7.71 17.33 14.56
N ASN A 179 -7.00 17.73 13.49
CA ASN A 179 -7.37 17.50 12.09
C ASN A 179 -7.14 16.06 11.63
N MET A 180 -6.42 15.25 12.42
CA MET A 180 -6.28 13.82 12.21
C MET A 180 -7.28 12.99 13.02
N MET A 181 -7.87 13.54 14.07
CA MET A 181 -8.89 12.85 14.87
C MET A 181 -10.24 12.77 14.16
N TRP A 182 -11.07 11.81 14.58
CA TRP A 182 -12.40 11.61 14.02
C TRP A 182 -13.32 12.81 14.25
N SER A 183 -13.85 13.35 13.15
CA SER A 183 -14.55 14.63 13.10
C SER A 183 -16.08 14.54 13.26
N GLY A 184 -16.61 13.35 13.57
CA GLY A 184 -18.04 13.16 13.78
C GLY A 184 -18.52 13.65 15.15
N GLU A 185 -19.84 13.87 15.27
CA GLU A 185 -20.46 14.27 16.53
C GLU A 185 -20.15 13.27 17.65
N ARG A 186 -19.64 13.79 18.76
CA ARG A 186 -19.38 13.03 19.98
C ARG A 186 -20.50 13.24 20.98
N SER A 187 -20.88 12.19 21.68
CA SER A 187 -21.82 12.33 22.78
C SER A 187 -21.13 13.07 23.92
N PRO A 188 -21.80 14.03 24.60
CA PRO A 188 -21.31 14.58 25.87
C PRO A 188 -21.08 13.50 26.95
N LEU A 189 -21.64 12.30 26.75
CA LEU A 189 -21.48 11.12 27.61
C LEU A 189 -20.28 10.22 27.23
N ASP A 190 -19.53 10.52 26.15
CA ASP A 190 -18.37 9.73 25.73
C ASP A 190 -17.22 9.87 26.74
N ARG A 191 -17.18 8.95 27.72
CA ARG A 191 -16.14 8.87 28.77
C ARG A 191 -14.78 8.39 28.27
N HIS A 192 -14.67 7.95 27.01
CA HIS A 192 -13.42 7.45 26.47
C HIS A 192 -12.47 8.59 26.10
N PRO A 193 -11.16 8.51 26.44
CA PRO A 193 -10.21 9.56 26.14
C PRO A 193 -10.13 9.81 24.63
N ARG A 194 -9.90 11.08 24.23
CA ARG A 194 -9.61 11.43 22.83
C ARG A 194 -8.29 10.76 22.42
N ARG A 195 -8.39 9.59 21.78
CA ARG A 195 -7.26 8.83 21.25
C ARG A 195 -7.54 8.38 19.83
N LEU A 196 -6.62 8.70 18.94
CA LEU A 196 -6.39 8.01 17.69
C LEU A 196 -5.80 6.63 18.00
N GLN A 197 -6.21 5.59 17.27
CA GLN A 197 -5.54 4.29 17.33
C GLN A 197 -5.36 3.72 15.92
N ILE A 198 -4.16 3.21 15.64
CA ILE A 198 -3.86 2.45 14.44
C ILE A 198 -3.11 1.19 14.86
N ALA A 199 -3.53 0.04 14.35
CA ALA A 199 -2.86 -1.23 14.58
C ALA A 199 -2.70 -2.01 13.28
N CYS A 200 -1.57 -2.67 13.09
CA CYS A 200 -1.32 -3.55 11.94
C CYS A 200 -0.77 -4.91 12.40
N ARG A 201 -1.20 -5.98 11.74
CA ARG A 201 -0.70 -7.33 11.96
C ARG A 201 -0.11 -7.86 10.67
N THR A 202 1.09 -8.40 10.76
CA THR A 202 1.81 -9.11 9.70
C THR A 202 1.94 -10.59 10.05
N ASP A 203 2.60 -11.35 9.19
CA ASP A 203 3.08 -12.71 9.45
C ASP A 203 4.18 -12.81 10.53
N SER A 204 4.77 -11.68 10.96
CA SER A 204 5.88 -11.64 11.92
C SER A 204 5.58 -10.87 13.23
N PHE A 205 4.73 -9.84 13.19
CA PHE A 205 4.36 -9.05 14.37
C PHE A 205 2.92 -8.52 14.33
N ASP A 206 2.40 -8.13 15.49
CA ASP A 206 1.24 -7.25 15.68
C ASP A 206 1.77 -5.96 16.33
N TYR A 207 1.50 -4.80 15.72
CA TYR A 207 1.91 -3.48 16.19
C TYR A 207 0.68 -2.61 16.42
N GLU A 208 0.69 -1.83 17.50
CA GLU A 208 -0.35 -0.89 17.86
C GLU A 208 0.26 0.43 18.33
N LEU A 209 -0.27 1.53 17.79
CA LEU A 209 0.06 2.90 18.18
C LEU A 209 -1.24 3.65 18.56
N GLN A 210 -1.26 4.21 19.77
CA GLN A 210 -2.33 5.09 20.25
C GLN A 210 -1.76 6.50 20.51
N ILE A 211 -2.40 7.52 19.93
CA ILE A 211 -1.98 8.93 20.05
C ILE A 211 -3.14 9.74 20.62
N GLY A 212 -2.89 10.61 21.58
CA GLY A 212 -3.87 11.52 22.16
C GLY A 212 -3.23 12.81 22.64
N PHE A 213 -3.99 13.65 23.33
CA PHE A 213 -3.52 14.95 23.82
C PHE A 213 -2.82 14.86 25.19
N PRO A 214 -2.04 15.88 25.59
CA PRO A 214 -1.67 16.14 26.97
C PRO A 214 -2.83 15.97 27.95
N GLU A 215 -2.50 15.45 29.14
CA GLU A 215 -3.42 15.54 30.27
C GLU A 215 -3.51 17.01 30.73
N LYS A 216 -4.58 17.40 31.42
CA LYS A 216 -4.76 18.79 31.84
C LYS A 216 -3.66 19.18 32.84
N LEU A 217 -2.74 20.03 32.39
CA LEU A 217 -1.67 20.57 33.22
C LEU A 217 -2.23 21.63 34.18
N PRO A 218 -1.61 21.82 35.37
CA PRO A 218 -2.06 22.81 36.36
C PRO A 218 -1.68 24.26 35.99
N TYR A 219 -1.06 24.48 34.82
CA TYR A 219 -0.63 25.77 34.30
C TYR A 219 -1.05 25.92 32.83
N PRO A 220 -1.25 27.15 32.32
CA PRO A 220 -1.57 27.38 30.91
C PRO A 220 -0.38 27.00 30.02
N THR A 221 -0.65 26.29 28.92
CA THR A 221 0.31 26.00 27.86
C THR A 221 -0.35 26.14 26.49
N GLN A 222 0.44 26.52 25.47
CA GLN A 222 -0.01 26.53 24.08
C GLN A 222 0.06 25.13 23.45
N PHE A 223 0.82 24.22 24.05
CA PHE A 223 1.05 22.85 23.55
C PHE A 223 -0.05 21.85 23.94
N MET A 224 -1.25 22.31 24.32
CA MET A 224 -2.37 21.42 24.72
C MET A 224 -2.90 20.54 23.57
N LEU A 225 -2.54 20.85 22.31
CA LEU A 225 -2.97 20.14 21.11
C LEU A 225 -1.87 19.23 20.52
N ASP A 226 -0.69 19.20 21.13
CA ASP A 226 0.44 18.40 20.68
C ASP A 226 0.12 16.90 20.71
N PRO A 227 0.68 16.11 19.78
CA PRO A 227 0.52 14.67 19.82
C PRO A 227 1.33 14.05 20.96
N ILE A 228 0.69 13.20 21.75
CA ILE A 228 1.35 12.31 22.72
C ILE A 228 1.03 10.86 22.38
N VAL A 229 2.07 10.05 22.21
CA VAL A 229 2.00 8.59 22.19
C VAL A 229 1.57 8.10 23.57
N LYS A 230 0.31 7.70 23.69
CA LYS A 230 -0.27 7.21 24.95
C LYS A 230 0.11 5.76 25.20
N GLU A 231 0.02 4.93 24.17
CA GLU A 231 0.36 3.51 24.22
C GLU A 231 1.01 3.10 22.89
N GLU A 232 2.06 2.28 22.96
CA GLU A 232 2.77 1.75 21.80
C GLU A 232 3.17 0.31 22.15
N ASN A 233 2.67 -0.67 21.39
CA ASN A 233 2.79 -2.08 21.73
C ASN A 233 3.26 -2.89 20.51
N ILE A 234 4.17 -3.84 20.72
CA ILE A 234 4.55 -4.84 19.71
C ILE A 234 4.41 -6.23 20.33
N TRP A 235 3.73 -7.13 19.63
CA TRP A 235 3.67 -8.56 19.92
C TRP A 235 4.25 -9.38 18.77
N LEU A 236 4.87 -10.52 19.08
CA LEU A 236 5.25 -11.53 18.09
C LEU A 236 4.01 -12.17 17.46
N ALA A 237 4.03 -12.40 16.15
CA ALA A 237 2.92 -13.02 15.42
C ALA A 237 2.61 -14.46 15.90
N GLY A 238 1.42 -14.94 15.55
CA GLY A 238 0.97 -16.30 15.87
C GLY A 238 0.47 -16.53 17.31
N TYR A 239 0.88 -15.71 18.28
CA TYR A 239 0.56 -15.93 19.70
C TYR A 239 -0.66 -15.18 20.24
N SER A 240 -1.39 -14.44 19.39
CA SER A 240 -2.34 -13.39 19.81
C SER A 240 -1.67 -12.31 20.68
N ARG A 241 -2.44 -11.31 21.13
CA ARG A 241 -1.96 -10.23 22.02
C ARG A 241 -1.77 -10.68 23.47
N ARG A 242 -1.04 -11.78 23.69
CA ARG A 242 -0.74 -12.31 25.03
C ARG A 242 0.35 -11.48 25.71
N PRO A 243 0.33 -11.34 27.06
CA PRO A 243 1.40 -10.64 27.78
C PRO A 243 2.80 -11.27 27.61
N SER A 244 2.88 -12.55 27.23
CA SER A 244 4.12 -13.29 26.99
C SER A 244 4.70 -13.10 25.58
N SER A 245 3.90 -12.72 24.59
CA SER A 245 4.37 -12.42 23.23
C SER A 245 4.71 -10.94 23.03
N ARG A 246 4.47 -10.08 24.03
CA ARG A 246 4.71 -8.64 23.95
C ARG A 246 6.18 -8.31 24.16
N VAL A 247 6.85 -7.83 23.10
CA VAL A 247 8.27 -7.44 23.09
C VAL A 247 8.50 -5.95 23.30
N LEU A 248 7.50 -5.11 23.01
CA LEU A 248 7.47 -3.70 23.39
C LEU A 248 6.15 -3.40 24.10
N GLN A 249 6.23 -2.72 25.24
CA GLN A 249 5.10 -2.03 25.86
C GLN A 249 5.53 -0.64 26.30
N ARG A 250 4.95 0.39 25.70
CA ARG A 250 5.04 1.77 26.15
C ARG A 250 3.72 2.24 26.74
N LYS A 251 3.79 3.07 27.78
CA LYS A 251 2.69 3.88 28.29
C LYS A 251 3.20 5.28 28.64
N ASN A 252 2.77 6.30 27.90
CA ASN A 252 3.34 7.64 27.92
C ASN A 252 4.88 7.59 27.78
N GLN A 253 5.64 8.12 28.74
CA GLN A 253 7.12 8.12 28.74
C GLN A 253 7.77 6.81 29.20
N ALA A 254 7.03 5.87 29.78
CA ALA A 254 7.59 4.62 30.30
C ALA A 254 7.51 3.52 29.23
N ALA A 255 8.65 2.93 28.85
CA ALA A 255 8.69 1.75 27.99
C ALA A 255 9.40 0.56 28.64
N PHE A 256 8.87 -0.63 28.34
CA PHE A 256 9.42 -1.92 28.71
C PHE A 256 9.69 -2.71 27.44
N LEU A 257 10.93 -3.18 27.27
CA LEU A 257 11.38 -3.92 26.10
C LEU A 257 11.93 -5.28 26.54
N VAL A 258 11.63 -6.31 25.74
CA VAL A 258 12.27 -7.62 25.85
C VAL A 258 13.56 -7.59 25.04
N ASP A 259 14.69 -7.91 25.70
CA ASP A 259 16.00 -7.95 25.04
C ASP A 259 16.31 -9.32 24.40
N VAL A 260 17.50 -9.46 23.80
CA VAL A 260 18.01 -10.70 23.20
C VAL A 260 18.04 -11.92 24.12
N THR A 261 18.07 -11.72 25.45
CA THR A 261 18.07 -12.82 26.44
C THR A 261 16.66 -13.27 26.80
N GLY A 262 15.64 -12.49 26.42
CA GLY A 262 14.25 -12.67 26.85
C GLY A 262 13.90 -11.94 28.15
N GLU A 263 14.85 -11.21 28.75
CA GLU A 263 14.60 -10.42 29.96
C GLU A 263 13.86 -9.12 29.64
N LYS A 264 12.99 -8.68 30.57
CA LYS A 264 12.28 -7.41 30.48
C LYS A 264 13.12 -6.29 31.06
N SER A 265 13.71 -5.49 30.19
CA SER A 265 14.37 -4.24 30.56
C SER A 265 13.38 -3.07 30.55
N THR A 266 13.48 -2.19 31.54
CA THR A 266 12.89 -0.85 31.46
C THR A 266 13.80 0.02 30.62
N PHE A 267 13.24 0.76 29.66
CA PHE A 267 13.99 1.78 28.93
C PHE A 267 14.23 2.97 29.86
N THR A 268 15.49 3.22 30.20
CA THR A 268 15.87 4.21 31.23
C THR A 268 16.13 5.61 30.71
N GLU A 269 16.22 5.79 29.38
CA GLU A 269 16.38 7.10 28.77
C GLU A 269 15.03 7.84 28.69
N SER A 270 15.07 9.18 28.66
CA SER A 270 13.88 10.01 28.58
C SER A 270 13.20 9.87 27.21
N ILE A 271 12.10 9.12 27.15
CA ILE A 271 11.31 8.99 25.92
C ILE A 271 10.48 10.25 25.70
N TYR A 272 10.74 10.95 24.59
CA TYR A 272 9.93 12.06 24.10
C TYR A 272 8.48 11.61 23.86
N GLU A 273 7.54 12.31 24.48
CA GLU A 273 6.11 11.96 24.48
C GLU A 273 5.47 11.96 23.09
N ASN A 274 5.97 12.81 22.20
CA ASN A 274 5.44 13.10 20.87
C ASN A 274 6.01 12.21 19.75
N GLU A 275 7.13 11.51 19.99
CA GLU A 275 7.73 10.58 19.04
C GLU A 275 7.55 9.12 19.45
N SER A 276 7.53 8.23 18.46
CA SER A 276 7.54 6.76 18.64
C SER A 276 8.84 6.28 19.28
N VAL A 277 8.82 5.11 19.95
CA VAL A 277 10.04 4.41 20.39
C VAL A 277 10.98 4.13 19.23
N PHE A 278 10.48 3.90 18.01
CA PHE A 278 11.30 3.62 16.84
C PHE A 278 12.30 4.72 16.47
N GLY A 279 11.90 5.99 16.63
CA GLY A 279 12.76 7.15 16.38
C GLY A 279 13.82 7.38 17.46
N GLN A 280 13.70 6.71 18.61
CA GLN A 280 14.51 6.94 19.81
C GLN A 280 15.39 5.71 20.15
N LEU A 281 15.07 4.54 19.61
CA LEU A 281 15.77 3.29 19.90
C LEU A 281 17.10 3.17 19.13
N GLY A 282 18.21 3.46 19.81
CA GLY A 282 19.58 3.37 19.27
C GLY A 282 20.21 1.97 19.26
N GLU A 283 19.61 0.97 19.89
CA GLU A 283 20.27 -0.31 20.23
C GLU A 283 19.72 -1.55 19.47
N PRO A 284 19.96 -1.69 18.14
CA PRO A 284 19.37 -2.79 17.36
C PRO A 284 19.88 -4.18 17.74
N HIS A 285 21.08 -4.28 18.29
CA HIS A 285 21.66 -5.54 18.77
C HIS A 285 21.04 -6.03 20.08
N ARG A 286 20.47 -5.14 20.89
CA ARG A 286 19.83 -5.47 22.17
C ARG A 286 18.34 -5.77 21.99
N PHE A 287 17.69 -5.06 21.07
CA PHE A 287 16.26 -5.17 20.79
C PHE A 287 16.00 -5.52 19.32
N PRO A 288 16.36 -6.74 18.88
CA PRO A 288 16.28 -7.13 17.47
C PRO A 288 14.85 -7.16 16.94
N GLU A 289 13.88 -7.62 17.75
CA GLU A 289 12.48 -7.72 17.32
C GLU A 289 11.85 -6.33 17.09
N VAL A 290 12.05 -5.39 18.02
CA VAL A 290 11.57 -4.01 17.86
C VAL A 290 12.23 -3.33 16.65
N SER A 291 13.53 -3.58 16.44
CA SER A 291 14.26 -3.11 15.27
C SER A 291 13.78 -3.76 13.97
N ARG A 292 13.39 -5.03 14.00
CA ARG A 292 12.81 -5.77 12.87
C ARG A 292 11.46 -5.18 12.46
N VAL A 293 10.62 -4.81 13.43
CA VAL A 293 9.37 -4.08 13.16
C VAL A 293 9.66 -2.71 12.55
N ARG A 294 10.55 -1.90 13.15
CA ARG A 294 10.96 -0.59 12.61
C ARG A 294 11.40 -0.70 11.15
N GLU A 295 12.36 -1.56 10.87
CA GLU A 295 12.91 -1.73 9.52
C GLU A 295 11.93 -2.39 8.55
N THR A 296 10.84 -3.00 9.02
CA THR A 296 9.74 -3.45 8.15
C THR A 296 8.81 -2.29 7.79
N LEU A 297 8.40 -1.48 8.77
CA LEU A 297 7.55 -0.31 8.55
C LEU A 297 8.27 0.72 7.66
N ARG A 298 9.57 1.00 7.90
CA ARG A 298 10.42 1.84 7.04
C ARG A 298 10.63 1.31 5.62
N ARG A 299 10.22 0.07 5.32
CA ARG A 299 10.22 -0.52 3.97
C ARG A 299 8.88 -0.43 3.26
N TRP A 300 7.82 0.06 3.90
CA TRP A 300 6.56 0.34 3.21
C TRP A 300 6.75 1.53 2.26
N ARG A 301 6.13 1.48 1.08
CA ARG A 301 6.25 2.55 0.07
C ARG A 301 4.88 3.03 -0.35
N PHE A 302 4.81 4.35 -0.48
CA PHE A 302 3.62 5.08 -0.88
C PHE A 302 3.99 5.83 -2.15
N TYR A 303 3.36 5.45 -3.25
CA TYR A 303 3.42 6.20 -4.48
C TYR A 303 2.17 7.08 -4.49
N HIS A 304 2.39 8.40 -4.48
CA HIS A 304 1.34 9.38 -4.66
C HIS A 304 1.49 9.94 -6.06
N GLU A 305 0.44 9.81 -6.89
CA GLU A 305 0.35 10.24 -8.29
C GLU A 305 1.68 10.70 -8.90
N PHE A 306 2.42 9.77 -9.52
CA PHE A 306 3.71 10.06 -10.15
C PHE A 306 3.64 11.37 -10.94
N ALA A 307 4.52 12.31 -10.63
CA ALA A 307 4.49 13.62 -11.27
C ALA A 307 4.97 13.49 -12.72
N ILE A 308 4.08 13.29 -13.69
CA ILE A 308 4.45 12.95 -15.09
C ILE A 308 4.37 14.14 -16.05
N GLY A 309 3.96 15.32 -15.58
CA GLY A 309 3.88 16.54 -16.36
C GLY A 309 5.18 16.88 -17.10
N ARG A 310 5.11 17.75 -18.11
CA ARG A 310 6.23 18.02 -19.05
C ARG A 310 7.58 18.37 -18.38
N HIS A 311 7.55 18.99 -17.20
CA HIS A 311 8.75 19.40 -16.44
C HIS A 311 9.19 18.39 -15.36
N SER A 312 8.58 17.20 -15.34
CA SER A 312 8.89 16.13 -14.40
C SER A 312 10.37 15.73 -14.39
N PRO A 313 10.94 15.41 -13.20
CA PRO A 313 12.21 14.70 -13.10
C PRO A 313 12.23 13.37 -13.87
N LEU A 314 11.10 12.63 -13.94
CA LEU A 314 10.95 11.36 -14.69
C LEU A 314 11.36 11.46 -16.16
N ARG A 315 11.18 12.65 -16.74
CA ARG A 315 11.37 12.91 -18.16
C ARG A 315 12.81 13.31 -18.51
N GLN A 316 13.68 13.46 -17.52
CA GLN A 316 15.03 14.04 -17.65
C GLN A 316 16.13 13.01 -17.29
N PRO A 317 17.32 13.06 -17.92
CA PRO A 317 18.46 12.24 -17.52
C PRO A 317 18.96 12.58 -16.10
N ALA A 318 18.67 11.70 -15.14
CA ALA A 318 19.02 11.86 -13.73
C ALA A 318 20.36 11.19 -13.40
N VAL A 319 21.13 11.77 -12.47
CA VAL A 319 22.31 11.09 -11.92
C VAL A 319 21.83 9.89 -11.10
N GLY A 320 22.35 8.70 -11.40
CA GLY A 320 21.86 7.45 -10.83
C GLY A 320 22.94 6.57 -10.22
N TYR A 321 22.49 5.64 -9.38
CA TYR A 321 23.26 4.51 -8.85
C TYR A 321 22.37 3.26 -8.90
N ARG A 322 22.85 2.10 -8.45
CA ARG A 322 22.00 0.89 -8.38
C ARG A 322 20.88 1.07 -7.35
N SER A 323 19.71 1.48 -7.82
CA SER A 323 18.50 1.75 -7.01
C SER A 323 17.61 0.51 -6.93
N PRO A 324 17.56 -0.21 -5.79
CA PRO A 324 16.76 -1.43 -5.66
C PRO A 324 15.26 -1.19 -5.45
N VAL A 325 14.82 0.08 -5.46
CA VAL A 325 13.46 0.56 -5.21
C VAL A 325 13.25 1.85 -6.03
N LEU A 326 12.06 2.03 -6.61
CA LEU A 326 11.65 3.29 -7.25
C LEU A 326 11.37 4.37 -6.20
N ASP A 327 11.84 5.60 -6.41
CA ASP A 327 11.53 6.74 -5.54
C ASP A 327 10.05 7.15 -5.66
N SER A 328 9.50 7.86 -4.66
CA SER A 328 8.07 8.22 -4.65
C SER A 328 7.68 9.23 -5.73
N ASP A 329 8.60 10.12 -6.13
CA ASP A 329 8.49 10.98 -7.31
C ASP A 329 8.93 10.27 -8.62
N GLY A 330 9.50 9.07 -8.46
CA GLY A 330 10.09 8.21 -9.48
C GLY A 330 11.35 8.76 -10.16
N GLN A 331 12.01 9.82 -9.66
CA GLN A 331 13.16 10.45 -10.33
C GLN A 331 14.24 9.44 -10.75
N ASN A 332 14.44 8.38 -9.97
CA ASN A 332 15.38 7.30 -10.25
C ASN A 332 14.88 6.23 -11.25
N LEU A 333 13.76 6.42 -11.95
CA LEU A 333 13.11 5.42 -12.83
C LEU A 333 14.08 4.67 -13.75
N ALA A 334 14.96 5.38 -14.45
CA ALA A 334 15.95 4.77 -15.33
C ALA A 334 17.00 3.93 -14.57
N ALA A 335 17.43 4.40 -13.40
CA ALA A 335 18.38 3.68 -12.57
C ALA A 335 17.74 2.44 -11.89
N ALA A 336 16.47 2.54 -11.49
CA ALA A 336 15.69 1.42 -10.95
C ALA A 336 15.37 0.37 -12.03
N PHE A 337 14.97 0.79 -13.24
CA PHE A 337 14.80 -0.09 -14.40
C PHE A 337 16.10 -0.85 -14.70
N GLN A 338 17.23 -0.15 -14.84
CA GLN A 338 18.52 -0.78 -15.10
C GLN A 338 18.94 -1.74 -13.97
N THR A 339 18.58 -1.42 -12.72
CA THR A 339 18.84 -2.31 -11.58
C THR A 339 18.01 -3.60 -11.69
N ILE A 340 16.76 -3.56 -12.17
CA ILE A 340 15.91 -4.74 -12.39
C ILE A 340 16.46 -5.63 -13.52
N VAL A 341 17.05 -5.03 -14.55
CA VAL A 341 17.78 -5.76 -15.60
C VAL A 341 19.01 -6.47 -15.00
N GLU A 342 19.89 -5.73 -14.31
CA GLU A 342 21.17 -6.26 -13.80
C GLU A 342 21.05 -7.33 -12.70
N ILE A 343 19.93 -7.40 -11.97
CA ILE A 343 19.66 -8.49 -11.01
C ILE A 343 19.14 -9.78 -11.66
N GLY A 344 18.91 -9.79 -12.98
CA GLY A 344 18.35 -10.94 -13.70
C GLY A 344 16.82 -11.04 -13.68
N ALA A 345 16.10 -9.93 -13.48
CA ALA A 345 14.63 -9.87 -13.66
C ALA A 345 14.23 -9.25 -15.02
N GLU A 346 15.20 -9.13 -15.94
CA GLU A 346 15.07 -8.60 -17.29
C GLU A 346 13.95 -9.27 -18.11
N GLU A 347 13.88 -10.60 -18.11
CA GLU A 347 12.89 -11.37 -18.90
C GLU A 347 11.45 -10.99 -18.52
N ILE A 348 11.13 -10.98 -17.23
CA ILE A 348 9.80 -10.64 -16.70
C ILE A 348 9.47 -9.17 -16.96
N LEU A 349 10.46 -8.28 -16.84
CA LEU A 349 10.29 -6.85 -17.14
C LEU A 349 9.96 -6.62 -18.61
N HIS A 350 10.66 -7.27 -19.54
CA HIS A 350 10.42 -7.13 -20.97
C HIS A 350 9.16 -7.86 -21.45
N GLU A 351 8.78 -8.99 -20.86
CA GLU A 351 7.49 -9.66 -21.11
C GLU A 351 6.32 -8.69 -20.82
N ILE A 352 6.27 -8.14 -19.60
CA ILE A 352 5.21 -7.21 -19.18
C ILE A 352 5.17 -5.94 -20.03
N LEU A 353 6.32 -5.45 -20.51
CA LEU A 353 6.39 -4.26 -21.35
C LEU A 353 6.06 -4.54 -22.83
N ALA A 354 6.34 -5.74 -23.34
CA ALA A 354 5.99 -6.15 -24.69
C ALA A 354 4.46 -6.33 -24.84
N ASP A 355 3.82 -6.93 -23.83
CA ASP A 355 2.36 -7.07 -23.77
C ASP A 355 1.65 -5.71 -23.71
N ALA A 356 2.16 -4.78 -22.90
CA ALA A 356 1.58 -3.45 -22.73
C ALA A 356 1.86 -2.50 -23.91
N PHE A 357 3.01 -2.65 -24.57
CA PHE A 357 3.44 -1.79 -25.69
C PHE A 357 4.03 -2.61 -26.85
N PRO A 358 3.20 -3.34 -27.63
CA PRO A 358 3.67 -4.13 -28.76
C PRO A 358 4.50 -3.30 -29.76
N GLY A 359 5.60 -3.88 -30.24
CA GLY A 359 6.54 -3.22 -31.15
C GLY A 359 7.38 -2.10 -30.50
N CYS A 360 7.39 -2.00 -29.17
CA CYS A 360 8.26 -1.09 -28.41
C CYS A 360 9.29 -1.87 -27.56
N GLN A 361 10.50 -1.35 -27.47
CA GLN A 361 11.58 -1.87 -26.62
C GLN A 361 12.09 -0.74 -25.74
N PHE A 362 12.05 -0.93 -24.42
CA PHE A 362 12.54 0.03 -23.43
C PHE A 362 13.92 -0.39 -22.95
N TYR A 363 14.83 0.55 -22.81
CA TYR A 363 16.16 0.31 -22.27
C TYR A 363 16.71 1.58 -21.61
N CYS A 364 17.72 1.41 -20.77
CA CYS A 364 18.43 2.53 -20.17
C CYS A 364 19.76 2.77 -20.84
N GLU A 365 20.15 4.03 -20.93
CA GLU A 365 21.47 4.45 -21.38
C GLU A 365 22.10 5.32 -20.29
N ASN A 366 23.38 5.09 -20.01
CA ASN A 366 24.14 5.80 -18.98
C ASN A 366 25.24 6.61 -19.63
N GLU A 367 25.05 7.93 -19.67
CA GLU A 367 26.02 8.88 -20.20
C GLU A 367 26.60 9.68 -19.02
N HIS A 368 27.86 9.45 -18.65
CA HIS A 368 28.54 10.16 -17.55
C HIS A 368 27.78 10.11 -16.20
N SER A 369 27.35 8.90 -15.79
CA SER A 369 26.52 8.64 -14.60
C SER A 369 25.10 9.20 -14.65
N ARG A 370 24.66 9.76 -15.79
CA ARG A 370 23.27 10.16 -16.01
C ARG A 370 22.52 9.06 -16.75
N PHE A 371 21.55 8.47 -16.06
CA PHE A 371 20.69 7.44 -16.59
C PHE A 371 19.50 8.08 -17.29
N ALA A 372 19.29 7.71 -18.55
CA ALA A 372 18.14 8.10 -19.34
C ALA A 372 17.36 6.85 -19.78
N LEU A 373 16.05 6.84 -19.55
CA LEU A 373 15.17 5.82 -20.12
C LEU A 373 14.87 6.18 -21.58
N LYS A 374 15.13 5.24 -22.48
CA LYS A 374 14.92 5.39 -23.93
C LYS A 374 13.97 4.29 -24.43
N MET A 375 13.17 4.60 -25.44
CA MET A 375 12.26 3.67 -26.10
C MET A 375 12.58 3.60 -27.59
N ARG A 376 12.88 2.40 -28.09
CA ARG A 376 12.90 2.10 -29.53
C ARG A 376 11.52 1.60 -29.93
N ARG A 377 11.03 2.03 -31.09
CA ARG A 377 9.71 1.64 -31.61
C ARG A 377 9.82 1.32 -33.10
N GLU A 378 9.14 0.26 -33.54
CA GLU A 378 9.05 -0.07 -34.97
C GLU A 378 8.55 1.12 -35.80
N GLY A 379 9.15 1.31 -36.99
CA GLY A 379 8.91 2.46 -37.85
C GLY A 379 9.65 3.75 -37.47
N ILE A 380 10.21 3.88 -36.26
CA ILE A 380 10.96 5.07 -35.83
C ILE A 380 12.47 4.75 -35.79
N ARG A 381 13.26 5.42 -36.65
CA ARG A 381 14.70 5.15 -36.81
C ARG A 381 15.59 5.63 -35.65
N ARG A 382 15.12 6.55 -34.81
CA ARG A 382 15.85 7.04 -33.62
C ARG A 382 15.15 6.58 -32.33
N PRO A 383 15.88 6.37 -31.23
CA PRO A 383 15.25 6.18 -29.94
C PRO A 383 14.51 7.46 -29.51
N LEU A 384 13.42 7.26 -28.78
CA LEU A 384 12.62 8.30 -28.13
C LEU A 384 13.08 8.43 -26.67
N LEU A 385 13.24 9.67 -26.20
CA LEU A 385 13.57 9.96 -24.81
C LEU A 385 12.31 9.88 -23.91
N ALA A 386 12.48 9.73 -22.60
CA ALA A 386 11.38 9.82 -21.64
C ALA A 386 10.55 11.13 -21.77
N ALA A 387 11.17 12.24 -22.17
CA ALA A 387 10.48 13.50 -22.49
C ALA A 387 9.48 13.40 -23.66
N GLU A 388 9.65 12.43 -24.56
CA GLU A 388 8.81 12.22 -25.74
C GLU A 388 7.75 11.12 -25.54
N MET A 389 7.78 10.39 -24.41
CA MET A 389 6.84 9.32 -24.09
C MET A 389 5.48 9.87 -23.63
N SER A 390 4.40 9.11 -23.88
CA SER A 390 3.07 9.46 -23.38
C SER A 390 2.98 9.34 -21.85
N ASP A 391 2.09 10.10 -21.22
CA ASP A 391 1.89 10.05 -19.77
C ASP A 391 1.49 8.64 -19.29
N GLY A 392 0.64 7.94 -20.06
CA GLY A 392 0.25 6.55 -19.79
C GLY A 392 1.42 5.56 -19.88
N THR A 393 2.34 5.76 -20.83
CA THR A 393 3.57 4.96 -20.94
C THR A 393 4.43 5.12 -19.69
N LEU A 394 4.64 6.35 -19.22
CA LEU A 394 5.44 6.61 -18.01
C LEU A 394 4.75 6.11 -16.73
N ARG A 395 3.42 6.21 -16.60
CA ARG A 395 2.65 5.57 -15.49
C ARG A 395 2.91 4.09 -15.43
N PHE A 396 2.74 3.41 -16.56
CA PHE A 396 2.93 1.96 -16.64
C PHE A 396 4.37 1.54 -16.32
N LEU A 397 5.36 2.27 -16.83
CA LEU A 397 6.77 2.04 -16.52
C LEU A 397 7.07 2.20 -15.02
N CYS A 398 6.55 3.26 -14.38
CA CYS A 398 6.71 3.45 -12.93
C CYS A 398 6.07 2.30 -12.14
N LEU A 399 4.85 1.88 -12.50
CA LEU A 399 4.18 0.75 -11.86
C LEU A 399 4.94 -0.57 -12.04
N ALA A 400 5.38 -0.89 -13.26
CA ALA A 400 6.14 -2.10 -13.55
C ALA A 400 7.47 -2.14 -12.77
N VAL A 401 8.22 -1.03 -12.75
CA VAL A 401 9.49 -0.91 -12.01
C VAL A 401 9.26 -0.96 -10.49
N ALA A 402 8.21 -0.33 -9.97
CA ALA A 402 7.87 -0.40 -8.54
C ALA A 402 7.49 -1.81 -8.09
N LEU A 403 6.78 -2.58 -8.92
CA LEU A 403 6.35 -3.95 -8.62
C LEU A 403 7.46 -5.00 -8.79
N LEU A 404 8.38 -4.79 -9.74
CA LEU A 404 9.51 -5.69 -10.03
C LEU A 404 10.81 -5.33 -9.29
N SER A 405 10.83 -4.24 -8.53
CA SER A 405 11.97 -3.81 -7.71
C SER A 405 12.54 -4.95 -6.84
N PRO A 406 13.87 -5.21 -6.82
CA PRO A 406 14.48 -6.36 -6.12
C PRO A 406 14.23 -6.42 -4.62
N ARG A 407 14.00 -5.25 -4.00
CA ARG A 407 13.49 -5.15 -2.64
C ARG A 407 12.06 -4.61 -2.72
N PRO A 408 11.09 -5.43 -3.16
CA PRO A 408 9.72 -4.96 -3.22
C PRO A 408 9.29 -4.65 -1.79
N PRO A 409 8.60 -3.53 -1.56
CA PRO A 409 8.26 -3.11 -0.22
C PRO A 409 7.31 -4.12 0.43
N ALA A 410 7.36 -4.21 1.76
CA ALA A 410 6.42 -5.07 2.52
C ALA A 410 4.94 -4.62 2.37
N PHE A 411 4.74 -3.41 1.84
CA PHE A 411 3.46 -2.85 1.39
C PHE A 411 3.72 -1.80 0.30
N SER A 412 2.98 -1.87 -0.81
CA SER A 412 2.88 -0.81 -1.83
C SER A 412 1.45 -0.27 -1.85
N GLY A 413 1.29 1.05 -1.91
CA GLY A 413 0.03 1.71 -2.26
C GLY A 413 0.22 2.74 -3.39
N ASP A 414 -0.78 2.84 -4.26
CA ASP A 414 -0.94 3.87 -5.30
C ASP A 414 -2.39 4.44 -5.23
N GLN A 415 -2.61 5.70 -5.63
CA GLN A 415 -3.89 6.44 -5.42
C GLN A 415 -4.53 6.99 -6.71
#